data_AF-A0A7X7H1U7-F1
#
_entry.id   AF-A0A7X7H1U7-F1
#
_cell.length_a   1.000
_cell.length_b   1.000
_cell.length_c   1.000
_cell.angle_alpha   90.00
_cell.angle_beta   90.00
_cell.angle_gamma   90.00
#
_symmetry.space_group_name_H-M   'P 1'
#
loop_
_entity.id
_entity.type
_entity.pdbx_description
1 polymer ?
#
loop_
_entity_poly.entity_id
_entity_poly.type
_entity_poly.pdbx_seq_one_letter_code
_entity_poly.pdbx_strand_id
1 'polypeptide(L)'
;MKKRGWEELDFLVISGDAYVDHPSFGHAIISRWLESLGFRVGIIAQPDWRSTEDFKIMGRPRLGVMVTSGNLDSMLNHYTASGKKRKTDPYSPGGEAGLRPDRATIVYCNRVRELWKDIPLVIGGIEASLRRMAHYDYWGNDVRRSILADSRADLLVFGMGELPVTEIARALSQGRDASRLRDVPGTCWKTHDPENAADAVILPSFEEVRSDKKVFAQAFKKFYLEQNHARGNRLIQDQGAWNVVQNRPARPLTEKEMDKVYNLPYTRAAHPCYDEAGGIPALEEVRFSIT
;
A
#
# COMPACT_ATOMS: atom_id res chain seq x y z
N MET A 1 -9.84 -7.86 20.17
CA MET A 1 -11.06 -8.56 19.72
C MET A 1 -11.97 -8.97 20.88
N LYS A 2 -11.57 -9.87 21.80
CA LYS A 2 -12.38 -10.31 22.96
C LYS A 2 -13.02 -9.16 23.76
N LYS A 3 -12.24 -8.15 24.18
CA LYS A 3 -12.74 -6.96 24.89
C LYS A 3 -13.75 -6.12 24.09
N ARG A 4 -13.71 -6.19 22.76
CA ARG A 4 -14.64 -5.49 21.85
C ARG A 4 -15.84 -6.36 21.44
N GLY A 5 -15.92 -7.60 21.92
CA GLY A 5 -16.96 -8.55 21.51
C GLY A 5 -16.87 -8.96 20.04
N TRP A 6 -15.70 -8.85 19.42
CA TRP A 6 -15.52 -9.20 18.00
C TRP A 6 -15.06 -10.64 17.87
N GLU A 7 -15.82 -11.44 17.11
CA GLU A 7 -15.45 -12.80 16.73
C GLU A 7 -14.49 -12.82 15.52
N GLU A 8 -14.61 -11.84 14.63
CA GLU A 8 -13.80 -11.69 13.42
C GLU A 8 -13.57 -10.20 13.09
N LEU A 9 -12.62 -9.92 12.21
CA LEU A 9 -12.35 -8.60 11.64
C LEU A 9 -12.99 -8.47 10.26
N ASP A 10 -13.37 -7.26 9.86
CA ASP A 10 -13.74 -6.98 8.48
C ASP A 10 -12.49 -6.81 7.61
N PHE A 11 -11.52 -6.01 8.09
CA PHE A 11 -10.24 -5.80 7.41
C PHE A 11 -9.05 -6.06 8.32
N LEU A 12 -8.00 -6.62 7.74
CA LEU A 12 -6.69 -6.73 8.36
C LEU A 12 -5.70 -5.85 7.60
N VAL A 13 -5.07 -4.90 8.29
CA VAL A 13 -4.01 -4.05 7.74
C VAL A 13 -2.66 -4.62 8.17
N ILE A 14 -1.76 -4.85 7.22
CA ILE A 14 -0.40 -5.29 7.48
C ILE A 14 0.55 -4.15 7.13
N SER A 15 1.39 -3.73 8.08
CA SER A 15 2.34 -2.64 7.92
C SER A 15 3.77 -3.11 8.11
N GLY A 16 4.69 -2.57 7.30
CA GLY A 16 6.14 -2.71 7.48
C GLY A 16 6.75 -1.79 8.54
N ASP A 17 5.94 -0.94 9.16
CA ASP A 17 6.32 -0.09 10.29
C ASP A 17 5.67 -0.60 11.58
N ALA A 18 6.25 -0.22 12.72
CA ALA A 18 5.62 -0.34 14.01
C ALA A 18 4.29 0.43 14.07
N TYR A 19 3.37 -0.01 14.94
CA TYR A 19 2.10 0.68 15.08
C TYR A 19 2.25 1.97 15.90
N VAL A 20 2.22 3.09 15.19
CA VAL A 20 2.04 4.43 15.75
C VAL A 20 0.66 4.95 15.34
N ASP A 21 -0.17 5.31 16.30
CA ASP A 21 -1.53 5.82 16.08
C ASP A 21 -1.51 7.35 15.97
N HIS A 22 -0.95 7.85 14.87
CA HIS A 22 -0.75 9.28 14.60
C HIS A 22 -1.07 9.59 13.13
N PRO A 23 -1.68 10.75 12.80
CA PRO A 23 -2.07 11.11 11.43
C PRO A 23 -0.89 11.36 10.48
N SER A 24 0.36 11.24 10.94
CA SER A 24 1.54 11.21 10.05
C SER A 24 1.87 9.81 9.54
N PHE A 25 1.17 8.77 10.00
CA PHE A 25 1.41 7.38 9.61
C PHE A 25 0.27 6.87 8.73
N GLY A 26 0.62 6.44 7.52
CA GLY A 26 -0.38 6.08 6.51
C GLY A 26 -1.27 4.91 6.95
N HIS A 27 -0.72 3.90 7.63
CA HIS A 27 -1.52 2.80 8.17
C HIS A 27 -2.52 3.25 9.23
N ALA A 28 -2.17 4.25 10.05
CA ALA A 28 -3.05 4.79 11.08
C ALA A 28 -4.21 5.57 10.45
N ILE A 29 -3.93 6.42 9.45
CA ILE A 29 -4.98 7.12 8.69
C ILE A 29 -5.98 6.12 8.12
N ILE A 30 -5.51 5.13 7.36
CA ILE A 30 -6.39 4.19 6.65
C ILE A 30 -7.19 3.32 7.63
N SER A 31 -6.54 2.80 8.68
CA SER A 31 -7.24 1.97 9.68
C SER A 31 -8.28 2.76 10.47
N ARG A 32 -7.95 3.98 10.94
CA ARG A 32 -8.90 4.85 11.65
C ARG A 32 -10.02 5.32 10.73
N TRP A 33 -9.72 5.61 9.48
CA TRP A 33 -10.72 5.99 8.49
C TRP A 33 -11.73 4.86 8.25
N LEU A 34 -11.27 3.62 8.05
CA LEU A 34 -12.13 2.44 7.94
C LEU A 34 -12.93 2.19 9.22
N GLU A 35 -12.32 2.32 10.40
CA GLU A 35 -13.04 2.23 11.69
C GLU A 35 -14.16 3.29 11.78
N SER A 36 -13.91 4.52 11.33
CA SER A 36 -14.91 5.61 11.29
C SER A 36 -16.08 5.35 10.34
N LEU A 37 -15.91 4.43 9.39
CA LEU A 37 -16.95 3.97 8.47
C LEU A 37 -17.73 2.76 9.03
N GLY A 38 -17.40 2.31 10.25
CA GLY A 38 -18.09 1.21 10.93
C GLY A 38 -17.46 -0.17 10.72
N PHE A 39 -16.28 -0.26 10.11
CA PHE A 39 -15.61 -1.55 9.90
C PHE A 39 -14.78 -1.96 11.12
N ARG A 40 -14.76 -3.27 11.41
CA ARG A 40 -13.86 -3.88 12.40
C ARG A 40 -12.48 -4.05 11.77
N VAL A 41 -11.51 -3.24 12.19
CA VAL A 41 -10.17 -3.24 11.61
C VAL A 41 -9.14 -3.73 12.62
N GLY A 42 -8.27 -4.64 12.19
CA GLY A 42 -7.07 -5.04 12.92
C GLY A 42 -5.81 -4.60 12.19
N ILE A 43 -4.71 -4.43 12.92
CA ILE A 43 -3.41 -4.07 12.36
C ILE A 43 -2.38 -5.08 12.86
N ILE A 44 -1.61 -5.63 11.93
CA ILE A 44 -0.39 -6.39 12.23
C ILE A 44 0.79 -5.53 11.77
N ALA A 45 1.58 -5.08 12.74
CA ALA A 45 2.72 -4.21 12.51
C ALA A 45 4.02 -5.02 12.59
N GLN A 46 4.86 -4.90 11.56
CA GLN A 46 6.14 -5.61 11.41
C GLN A 46 6.08 -7.12 11.71
N PRO A 47 5.20 -7.89 11.04
CA PRO A 47 5.20 -9.34 11.21
C PRO A 47 6.50 -9.96 10.71
N ASP A 48 6.99 -10.99 11.41
CA ASP A 48 8.13 -11.77 10.95
C ASP A 48 7.75 -12.61 9.72
N TRP A 49 8.21 -12.15 8.55
CA TRP A 49 7.94 -12.77 7.25
C TRP A 49 8.63 -14.12 7.03
N ARG A 50 9.53 -14.52 7.93
CA ARG A 50 10.19 -15.83 7.88
C ARG A 50 9.21 -16.97 8.14
N SER A 51 8.06 -16.68 8.74
CA SER A 51 6.94 -17.62 8.91
C SER A 51 5.60 -16.98 8.55
N THR A 52 4.51 -17.73 8.66
CA THR A 52 3.14 -17.21 8.53
C THR A 52 2.43 -17.03 9.87
N GLU A 53 3.10 -17.31 11.00
CA GLU A 53 2.47 -17.30 12.32
C GLU A 53 1.96 -15.92 12.71
N ASP A 54 2.80 -14.89 12.57
CA ASP A 54 2.43 -13.50 12.86
C ASP A 54 1.26 -13.00 12.00
N PHE A 55 1.15 -13.48 10.77
CA PHE A 55 0.14 -13.04 9.80
C PHE A 55 -1.27 -13.57 10.12
N LYS A 56 -1.38 -14.64 10.90
CA LYS A 56 -2.67 -15.28 11.25
C LYS A 56 -3.10 -15.06 12.70
N ILE A 57 -2.37 -14.28 13.50
CA ILE A 57 -2.66 -14.08 14.94
C ILE A 57 -4.05 -13.49 15.22
N MET A 58 -4.61 -12.74 14.26
CA MET A 58 -5.96 -12.15 14.35
C MET A 58 -7.02 -12.92 13.54
N GLY A 59 -6.66 -14.08 12.98
CA GLY A 59 -7.53 -14.87 12.11
C GLY A 59 -7.72 -14.29 10.71
N ARG A 60 -8.52 -14.99 9.90
CA ARG A 60 -8.88 -14.56 8.54
C ARG A 60 -9.90 -13.43 8.62
N PRO A 61 -9.67 -12.25 8.01
CA PRO A 61 -10.68 -11.20 7.97
C PRO A 61 -11.80 -11.55 6.99
N ARG A 62 -12.98 -11.00 7.21
CA ARG A 62 -14.19 -11.25 6.41
C ARG A 62 -14.11 -10.63 5.02
N LEU A 63 -13.62 -9.39 4.90
CA LEU A 63 -13.68 -8.62 3.65
C LEU A 63 -12.36 -8.57 2.90
N GLY A 64 -11.23 -8.45 3.59
CA GLY A 64 -9.95 -8.36 2.88
C GLY A 64 -8.75 -8.03 3.74
N VAL A 65 -7.59 -8.07 3.11
CA VAL A 65 -6.30 -7.68 3.66
C VAL A 65 -5.76 -6.47 2.90
N MET A 66 -5.27 -5.48 3.63
CA MET A 66 -4.60 -4.30 3.07
C MET A 66 -3.13 -4.28 3.50
N VAL A 67 -2.20 -4.15 2.55
CA VAL A 67 -0.75 -4.24 2.83
C VAL A 67 -0.05 -2.95 2.43
N THR A 68 0.85 -2.49 3.30
CA THR A 68 1.77 -1.36 3.05
C THR A 68 3.17 -1.69 3.55
N SER A 69 4.20 -1.14 2.90
CA SER A 69 5.59 -1.19 3.40
C SER A 69 5.84 -0.24 4.58
N GLY A 70 4.84 0.59 4.93
CA GLY A 70 4.95 1.65 5.92
C GLY A 70 5.09 3.04 5.29
N ASN A 71 5.59 3.98 6.09
CA ASN A 71 5.83 5.37 5.76
C ASN A 71 7.03 5.59 4.84
N LEU A 72 7.89 4.59 4.69
CA LEU A 72 9.04 4.63 3.80
C LEU A 72 9.10 3.36 2.94
N ASP A 73 9.67 3.50 1.75
CA ASP A 73 10.06 2.37 0.91
C ASP A 73 11.01 1.43 1.68
N SER A 74 10.79 0.11 1.57
CA SER A 74 11.58 -0.86 2.35
C SER A 74 13.06 -0.88 1.96
N MET A 75 13.39 -0.61 0.70
CA MET A 75 14.78 -0.56 0.24
C MET A 75 15.46 0.73 0.72
N LEU A 76 14.77 1.88 0.72
CA LEU A 76 15.30 3.13 1.28
C LEU A 76 15.56 3.05 2.78
N ASN A 77 14.73 2.27 3.47
CA ASN A 77 14.92 2.01 4.89
C ASN A 77 16.16 1.15 5.12
N HIS A 78 16.30 0.04 4.41
CA HIS A 78 17.44 -0.86 4.62
C HIS A 78 18.77 -0.35 4.08
N TYR A 79 18.78 0.50 3.06
CA TYR A 79 20.01 0.89 2.38
C TYR A 79 20.16 2.41 2.23
N THR A 80 21.39 2.88 2.31
CA THR A 80 21.75 4.25 1.92
C THR A 80 21.70 4.40 0.39
N ALA A 81 21.74 5.66 -0.09
CA ALA A 81 21.86 5.94 -1.53
C ALA A 81 23.15 5.34 -2.14
N SER A 82 24.18 5.09 -1.34
CA SER A 82 25.42 4.41 -1.74
C SER A 82 25.35 2.88 -1.63
N GLY A 83 24.18 2.30 -1.33
CA GLY A 83 23.96 0.85 -1.24
C GLY A 83 24.44 0.20 0.06
N LYS A 84 24.85 0.98 1.07
CA LYS A 84 25.27 0.43 2.37
C LYS A 84 24.06 0.10 3.23
N LYS A 85 24.07 -1.04 3.92
CA LYS A 85 23.02 -1.39 4.89
C LYS A 85 22.98 -0.39 6.04
N ARG A 86 21.78 0.09 6.38
CA ARG A 86 21.55 0.89 7.58
C ARG A 86 21.61 -0.01 8.82
N LYS A 87 22.08 0.57 9.92
CA LYS A 87 22.15 -0.11 11.22
C LYS A 87 20.91 0.14 12.08
N THR A 88 20.08 1.11 11.69
CA THR A 88 18.89 1.54 12.42
C THR A 88 17.72 1.69 11.46
N ASP A 89 16.51 1.44 11.97
CA ASP A 89 15.24 1.70 11.31
C ASP A 89 14.38 2.59 12.23
N PRO A 90 14.18 3.88 11.90
CA PRO A 90 13.44 4.80 12.79
C PRO A 90 11.96 4.43 12.93
N TYR A 91 11.42 3.56 12.08
CA TYR A 91 10.03 3.10 12.11
C TYR A 91 9.85 1.78 12.86
N SER A 92 10.92 1.26 13.48
CA SER A 92 10.93 0.03 14.27
C SER A 92 11.00 0.30 15.78
N PRO A 93 10.56 -0.65 16.63
CA PRO A 93 10.81 -0.62 18.07
C PRO A 93 12.29 -0.39 18.38
N GLY A 94 12.59 0.62 19.21
CA GLY A 94 13.95 0.96 19.62
C GLY A 94 14.89 1.41 18.50
N GLY A 95 14.38 1.63 17.29
CA GLY A 95 15.22 1.89 16.13
C GLY A 95 15.87 0.64 15.53
N GLU A 96 15.41 -0.57 15.89
CA GLU A 96 16.03 -1.83 15.49
C GLU A 96 15.88 -2.11 13.99
N ALA A 97 17.01 -2.34 13.32
CA ALA A 97 17.03 -2.72 11.90
C ALA A 97 16.72 -4.21 11.69
N GLY A 98 16.18 -4.55 10.51
CA GLY A 98 15.96 -5.94 10.11
C GLY A 98 14.63 -6.55 10.58
N LEU A 99 13.68 -5.71 11.03
CA LEU A 99 12.32 -6.09 11.39
C LEU A 99 11.31 -5.98 10.24
N ARG A 100 11.72 -5.51 9.06
CA ARG A 100 10.97 -5.67 7.80
C ARG A 100 11.83 -6.39 6.75
N PRO A 101 11.24 -6.99 5.69
CA PRO A 101 11.98 -7.50 4.55
C PRO A 101 12.28 -6.42 3.49
N ASP A 102 13.29 -6.67 2.66
CA ASP A 102 13.42 -6.00 1.36
C ASP A 102 12.16 -6.26 0.50
N ARG A 103 11.63 -5.20 -0.12
CA ARG A 103 10.38 -5.23 -0.93
C ARG A 103 9.21 -5.75 -0.11
N ALA A 104 9.04 -5.17 1.07
CA ALA A 104 8.12 -5.62 2.11
C ALA A 104 6.70 -5.91 1.59
N THR A 105 6.15 -5.05 0.73
CA THR A 105 4.80 -5.22 0.16
C THR A 105 4.66 -6.56 -0.56
N ILE A 106 5.64 -6.94 -1.40
CA ILE A 106 5.60 -8.20 -2.16
C ILE A 106 5.71 -9.39 -1.22
N VAL A 107 6.65 -9.34 -0.26
CA VAL A 107 6.89 -10.42 0.69
C VAL A 107 5.65 -10.67 1.55
N TYR A 108 5.06 -9.62 2.10
CA TYR A 108 3.84 -9.71 2.92
C TYR A 108 2.64 -10.21 2.11
N CYS A 109 2.48 -9.77 0.86
CA CYS A 109 1.43 -10.30 -0.01
C CYS A 109 1.59 -11.81 -0.26
N ASN A 110 2.82 -12.30 -0.45
CA ASN A 110 3.08 -13.73 -0.60
C ASN A 110 2.71 -14.53 0.65
N ARG A 111 3.05 -14.03 1.85
CA ARG A 111 2.64 -14.64 3.13
C ARG A 111 1.11 -14.68 3.27
N VAL A 112 0.41 -13.61 2.89
CA VAL A 112 -1.06 -13.58 2.88
C VAL A 112 -1.61 -14.61 1.89
N ARG A 113 -1.04 -14.74 0.70
CA ARG A 113 -1.49 -15.71 -0.32
C ARG A 113 -1.21 -17.18 0.06
N GLU A 114 -0.20 -17.44 0.89
CA GLU A 114 0.04 -18.76 1.48
C GLU A 114 -1.05 -19.17 2.47
N LEU A 115 -1.57 -18.21 3.24
CA LEU A 115 -2.64 -18.44 4.22
C LEU A 115 -4.04 -18.44 3.58
N TRP A 116 -4.32 -17.44 2.75
CA TRP A 116 -5.63 -17.14 2.21
C TRP A 116 -5.51 -16.80 0.72
N LYS A 117 -5.52 -17.85 -0.11
CA LYS A 117 -5.29 -17.76 -1.56
C LYS A 117 -6.28 -16.82 -2.28
N ASP A 118 -7.51 -16.78 -1.80
CA ASP A 118 -8.69 -16.18 -2.43
C ASP A 118 -9.17 -14.88 -1.75
N ILE A 119 -8.48 -14.42 -0.70
CA ILE A 119 -8.92 -13.23 0.02
C ILE A 119 -8.67 -11.96 -0.81
N PRO A 120 -9.60 -10.99 -0.86
CA PRO A 120 -9.32 -9.69 -1.45
C PRO A 120 -8.06 -9.08 -0.84
N LEU A 121 -7.08 -8.77 -1.68
CA LEU A 121 -5.78 -8.26 -1.27
C LEU A 121 -5.49 -6.94 -1.97
N VAL A 122 -5.41 -5.87 -1.17
CA VAL A 122 -5.18 -4.51 -1.63
C VAL A 122 -3.80 -4.07 -1.15
N ILE A 123 -3.00 -3.47 -2.03
CA ILE A 123 -1.70 -2.89 -1.67
C ILE A 123 -1.74 -1.37 -1.77
N GLY A 124 -0.95 -0.69 -0.96
CA GLY A 124 -0.86 0.77 -0.96
C GLY A 124 0.42 1.28 -0.31
N GLY A 125 0.48 2.59 -0.07
CA GLY A 125 1.64 3.25 0.51
C GLY A 125 2.70 3.65 -0.53
N ILE A 126 3.81 4.19 -0.05
CA ILE A 126 4.85 4.79 -0.91
C ILE A 126 5.46 3.74 -1.85
N GLU A 127 5.84 2.57 -1.34
CA GLU A 127 6.46 1.51 -2.14
C GLU A 127 5.53 1.02 -3.26
N ALA A 128 4.24 0.78 -2.96
CA ALA A 128 3.30 0.34 -3.96
C ALA A 128 3.00 1.44 -4.98
N SER A 129 2.69 2.64 -4.50
CA SER A 129 2.30 3.75 -5.36
C SER A 129 3.41 4.16 -6.33
N LEU A 130 4.68 4.23 -5.92
CA LEU A 130 5.75 4.62 -6.84
C LEU A 130 6.08 3.55 -7.90
N ARG A 131 5.58 2.32 -7.73
CA ARG A 131 5.89 1.15 -8.56
C ARG A 131 4.66 0.63 -9.32
N ARG A 132 3.70 1.51 -9.61
CA ARG A 132 2.44 1.19 -10.34
C ARG A 132 2.65 0.61 -11.73
N MET A 133 3.64 1.14 -12.44
CA MET A 133 4.01 0.74 -13.80
C MET A 133 5.43 0.17 -13.77
N ALA A 134 5.94 -0.21 -14.94
CA ALA A 134 7.35 -0.54 -15.10
C ALA A 134 8.21 0.62 -14.59
N HIS A 135 9.18 0.30 -13.73
CA HIS A 135 9.94 1.30 -12.98
C HIS A 135 11.40 0.88 -12.89
N TYR A 136 12.28 1.86 -12.75
CA TYR A 136 13.69 1.61 -12.52
C TYR A 136 13.94 1.30 -11.04
N ASP A 137 14.50 0.13 -10.77
CA ASP A 137 14.93 -0.30 -9.44
C ASP A 137 16.40 0.07 -9.24
N TYR A 138 16.65 1.14 -8.48
CA TYR A 138 17.99 1.65 -8.23
C TYR A 138 18.92 0.61 -7.59
N TRP A 139 18.42 -0.17 -6.64
CA TRP A 139 19.23 -1.18 -5.93
C TRP A 139 19.56 -2.40 -6.79
N GLY A 140 18.63 -2.79 -7.66
CA GLY A 140 18.85 -3.87 -8.62
C GLY A 140 19.59 -3.43 -9.88
N ASN A 141 19.69 -2.11 -10.14
CA ASN A 141 20.15 -1.52 -11.39
C ASN A 141 19.46 -2.15 -12.62
N ASP A 142 18.14 -2.32 -12.53
CA ASP A 142 17.33 -2.97 -13.57
C ASP A 142 15.93 -2.32 -13.66
N VAL A 143 15.26 -2.51 -14.79
CA VAL A 143 13.86 -2.13 -14.95
C VAL A 143 12.98 -3.30 -14.49
N ARG A 144 12.12 -3.05 -13.51
CA ARG A 144 11.19 -4.04 -12.97
C ARG A 144 9.77 -3.79 -13.47
N ARG A 145 8.98 -4.86 -13.47
CA ARG A 145 7.54 -4.82 -13.74
C ARG A 145 6.81 -4.03 -12.66
N SER A 146 5.55 -3.71 -12.92
CA SER A 146 4.62 -3.21 -11.91
C SER A 146 4.63 -4.10 -10.66
N ILE A 147 4.64 -3.48 -9.48
CA ILE A 147 4.51 -4.21 -8.20
C ILE A 147 3.18 -4.98 -8.10
N LEU A 148 2.13 -4.54 -8.80
CA LEU A 148 0.85 -5.25 -8.84
C LEU A 148 0.94 -6.58 -9.61
N ALA A 149 1.83 -6.66 -10.60
CA ALA A 149 2.13 -7.89 -11.31
C ALA A 149 2.95 -8.86 -10.43
N ASP A 150 3.92 -8.34 -9.67
CA ASP A 150 4.84 -9.14 -8.84
C ASP A 150 4.22 -9.60 -7.50
N SER A 151 3.31 -8.82 -6.90
CA SER A 151 2.79 -9.05 -5.54
C SER A 151 1.60 -10.02 -5.45
N ARG A 152 0.97 -10.36 -6.58
CA ARG A 152 -0.30 -11.12 -6.62
C ARG A 152 -1.48 -10.44 -5.89
N ALA A 153 -1.37 -9.15 -5.58
CA ALA A 153 -2.49 -8.34 -5.11
C ALA A 153 -3.54 -8.17 -6.22
N ASP A 154 -4.76 -7.88 -5.80
CA ASP A 154 -5.91 -7.68 -6.69
C ASP A 154 -6.02 -6.21 -7.11
N LEU A 155 -5.77 -5.31 -6.17
CA LEU A 155 -5.84 -3.86 -6.36
C LEU A 155 -4.62 -3.17 -5.75
N LEU A 156 -4.21 -2.06 -6.34
CA LEU A 156 -3.22 -1.14 -5.81
C LEU A 156 -3.85 0.23 -5.63
N VAL A 157 -3.78 0.82 -4.45
CA VAL A 157 -4.24 2.19 -4.16
C VAL A 157 -3.06 3.16 -4.20
N PHE A 158 -3.23 4.29 -4.87
CA PHE A 158 -2.19 5.31 -5.01
C PHE A 158 -2.68 6.73 -4.74
N GLY A 159 -1.75 7.58 -4.28
CA GLY A 159 -2.09 8.91 -3.78
C GLY A 159 -2.77 8.83 -2.42
N MET A 160 -3.70 9.75 -2.17
CA MET A 160 -4.53 9.76 -0.97
C MET A 160 -5.49 8.57 -1.00
N GLY A 161 -5.41 7.70 0.01
CA GLY A 161 -6.06 6.39 0.00
C GLY A 161 -7.49 6.39 0.52
N GLU A 162 -7.92 7.43 1.23
CA GLU A 162 -9.16 7.48 2.01
C GLU A 162 -10.42 7.30 1.14
N LEU A 163 -10.52 8.02 0.01
CA LEU A 163 -11.66 7.85 -0.90
C LEU A 163 -11.62 6.49 -1.61
N PRO A 164 -10.51 6.05 -2.23
CA PRO A 164 -10.43 4.73 -2.85
C PRO A 164 -10.76 3.59 -1.89
N VAL A 165 -10.19 3.57 -0.67
CA VAL A 165 -10.47 2.50 0.29
C VAL A 165 -11.91 2.53 0.80
N THR A 166 -12.56 3.70 0.82
CA THR A 166 -14.00 3.79 1.13
C THR A 166 -14.83 3.05 0.09
N GLU A 167 -14.56 3.31 -1.19
CA GLU A 167 -15.28 2.67 -2.29
C GLU A 167 -15.02 1.17 -2.34
N ILE A 168 -13.76 0.76 -2.20
CA ILE A 168 -13.37 -0.66 -2.12
C ILE A 168 -14.08 -1.33 -0.94
N ALA A 169 -14.00 -0.75 0.26
CA ALA A 169 -14.56 -1.36 1.46
C ALA A 169 -16.08 -1.53 1.38
N ARG A 170 -16.80 -0.52 0.86
CA ARG A 170 -18.24 -0.60 0.60
C ARG A 170 -18.59 -1.64 -0.46
N ALA A 171 -17.79 -1.74 -1.52
CA ALA A 171 -18.02 -2.71 -2.57
C ALA A 171 -17.85 -4.15 -2.06
N LEU A 172 -16.77 -4.42 -1.34
CA LEU A 172 -16.50 -5.72 -0.72
C LEU A 172 -17.56 -6.08 0.32
N SER A 173 -18.01 -5.11 1.13
CA SER A 173 -19.06 -5.36 2.13
C SER A 173 -20.42 -5.71 1.52
N GLN A 174 -20.66 -5.31 0.27
CA GLN A 174 -21.82 -5.67 -0.55
C GLN A 174 -21.62 -6.98 -1.33
N GLY A 175 -20.50 -7.68 -1.13
CA GLY A 175 -20.20 -8.95 -1.80
C GLY A 175 -19.68 -8.80 -3.24
N ARG A 176 -19.27 -7.60 -3.67
CA ARG A 176 -18.61 -7.43 -4.97
C ARG A 176 -17.22 -8.06 -4.93
N ASP A 177 -16.88 -8.79 -5.98
CA ASP A 177 -15.55 -9.40 -6.14
C ASP A 177 -14.49 -8.33 -6.44
N ALA A 178 -13.31 -8.44 -5.81
CA ALA A 178 -12.22 -7.48 -5.96
C ALA A 178 -11.74 -7.32 -7.41
N SER A 179 -11.75 -8.40 -8.21
CA SER A 179 -11.37 -8.38 -9.63
C SER A 179 -12.32 -7.58 -10.53
N ARG A 180 -13.50 -7.24 -10.00
CA ARG A 180 -14.53 -6.44 -10.68
C ARG A 180 -14.49 -4.96 -10.30
N LEU A 181 -13.67 -4.56 -9.32
CA LEU A 181 -13.51 -3.18 -8.89
C LEU A 181 -12.52 -2.44 -9.82
N ARG A 182 -12.99 -2.17 -11.05
CA ARG A 182 -12.15 -1.65 -12.15
C ARG A 182 -12.32 -0.16 -12.42
N ASP A 183 -13.22 0.48 -11.69
CA ASP A 183 -13.71 1.84 -11.90
C ASP A 183 -13.41 2.80 -10.73
N VAL A 184 -12.85 2.28 -9.63
CA VAL A 184 -12.50 3.10 -8.45
C VAL A 184 -11.34 4.06 -8.80
N PRO A 185 -11.52 5.39 -8.73
CA PRO A 185 -10.43 6.34 -8.93
C PRO A 185 -9.29 6.14 -7.92
N GLY A 186 -8.05 6.45 -8.30
CA GLY A 186 -6.88 6.28 -7.44
C GLY A 186 -6.47 4.81 -7.24
N THR A 187 -6.90 3.91 -8.13
CA THR A 187 -6.53 2.48 -8.08
C THR A 187 -5.86 2.00 -9.35
N CYS A 188 -5.07 0.94 -9.24
CA CYS A 188 -4.68 0.09 -10.34
C CYS A 188 -5.23 -1.33 -10.15
N TRP A 189 -5.50 -1.99 -11.27
CA TRP A 189 -5.96 -3.37 -11.37
C TRP A 189 -5.26 -4.05 -12.56
N LYS A 190 -5.45 -5.36 -12.73
CA LYS A 190 -4.82 -6.12 -13.83
C LYS A 190 -5.80 -6.97 -14.61
N THR A 191 -5.50 -7.19 -15.88
CA THR A 191 -6.32 -7.98 -16.81
C THR A 191 -5.46 -8.70 -17.83
N HIS A 192 -5.91 -9.85 -18.30
CA HIS A 192 -5.31 -10.49 -19.48
C HIS A 192 -5.78 -9.85 -20.78
N ASP A 193 -7.00 -9.33 -20.79
CA ASP A 193 -7.63 -8.75 -21.96
C ASP A 193 -7.60 -7.21 -21.88
N PRO A 194 -6.82 -6.52 -22.75
CA PRO A 194 -6.70 -5.08 -22.76
C PRO A 194 -7.98 -4.36 -23.18
N GLU A 195 -8.94 -5.01 -23.84
CA GLU A 195 -10.23 -4.41 -24.24
C GLU A 195 -11.06 -3.97 -23.03
N ASN A 196 -10.80 -4.55 -21.85
CA ASN A 196 -11.39 -4.10 -20.58
C ASN A 196 -10.99 -2.66 -20.18
N ALA A 197 -10.02 -2.06 -20.89
CA ALA A 197 -9.61 -0.67 -20.73
C ALA A 197 -9.32 -0.02 -22.09
N ALA A 198 -10.18 -0.25 -23.09
CA ALA A 198 -10.01 0.30 -24.45
C ALA A 198 -9.93 1.84 -24.50
N ASP A 199 -10.47 2.54 -23.49
CA ASP A 199 -10.37 3.99 -23.34
C ASP A 199 -9.04 4.47 -22.73
N ALA A 200 -8.20 3.54 -22.26
CA ALA A 200 -6.95 3.87 -21.59
C ALA A 200 -5.84 4.23 -22.57
N VAL A 201 -5.02 5.17 -22.14
CA VAL A 201 -3.83 5.59 -22.85
C VAL A 201 -2.76 4.49 -22.70
N ILE A 202 -2.35 3.91 -23.82
CA ILE A 202 -1.36 2.83 -23.85
C ILE A 202 0.04 3.38 -23.59
N LEU A 203 0.74 2.83 -22.61
CA LEU A 203 2.17 3.04 -22.38
C LEU A 203 2.99 1.99 -23.16
N PRO A 204 4.25 2.29 -23.54
CA PRO A 204 5.16 1.27 -24.05
C PRO A 204 5.24 0.08 -23.08
N SER A 205 5.27 -1.13 -23.62
CA SER A 205 5.28 -2.38 -22.85
C SER A 205 6.50 -2.50 -21.95
N PHE A 206 6.45 -3.40 -20.96
CA PHE A 206 7.57 -3.71 -20.08
C PHE A 206 8.84 -4.11 -20.87
N GLU A 207 8.70 -4.95 -21.90
CA GLU A 207 9.85 -5.40 -22.70
C GLU A 207 10.47 -4.23 -23.49
N GLU A 208 9.65 -3.34 -24.06
CA GLU A 208 10.14 -2.15 -24.75
C GLU A 208 10.90 -1.22 -23.81
N VAL A 209 10.32 -0.85 -22.65
CA VAL A 209 10.96 0.07 -21.70
C VAL A 209 12.19 -0.54 -21.02
N ARG A 210 12.26 -1.86 -20.91
CA ARG A 210 13.44 -2.57 -20.40
C ARG A 210 14.58 -2.56 -21.40
N SER A 211 14.28 -2.64 -22.69
CA SER A 211 15.29 -2.71 -23.76
C SER A 211 15.90 -1.36 -24.14
N ASP A 212 15.17 -0.25 -24.00
CA ASP A 212 15.63 1.08 -24.41
C ASP A 212 15.34 2.17 -23.36
N LYS A 213 16.40 2.82 -22.88
CA LYS A 213 16.35 3.91 -21.89
C LYS A 213 15.58 5.15 -22.40
N LYS A 214 15.60 5.44 -23.70
CA LYS A 214 14.83 6.54 -24.30
C LYS A 214 13.35 6.22 -24.28
N VAL A 215 12.98 4.98 -24.60
CA VAL A 215 11.58 4.51 -24.53
C VAL A 215 11.10 4.54 -23.08
N PHE A 216 11.92 4.10 -22.13
CA PHE A 216 11.63 4.23 -20.69
C PHE A 216 11.35 5.70 -20.30
N ALA A 217 12.21 6.64 -20.69
CA ALA A 217 12.03 8.06 -20.37
C ALA A 217 10.74 8.64 -20.99
N GLN A 218 10.40 8.25 -22.22
CA GLN A 218 9.16 8.65 -22.89
C GLN A 218 7.93 8.07 -22.19
N ALA A 219 7.97 6.79 -21.82
CA ALA A 219 6.91 6.12 -21.06
C ALA A 219 6.68 6.80 -19.71
N PHE A 220 7.76 7.09 -18.97
CA PHE A 220 7.70 7.78 -17.70
C PHE A 220 7.12 9.19 -17.82
N LYS A 221 7.53 9.96 -18.85
CA LYS A 221 6.95 11.29 -19.12
C LYS A 221 5.45 11.19 -19.37
N LYS A 222 5.02 10.23 -20.20
CA LYS A 222 3.60 10.00 -20.49
C LYS A 222 2.82 9.66 -19.23
N PHE A 223 3.30 8.70 -18.45
CA PHE A 223 2.74 8.33 -17.14
C PHE A 223 2.64 9.53 -16.18
N TYR A 224 3.67 10.38 -16.13
CA TYR A 224 3.74 11.53 -15.23
C TYR A 224 2.69 12.60 -15.57
N LEU A 225 2.46 12.85 -16.87
CA LEU A 225 1.49 13.86 -17.32
C LEU A 225 0.04 13.49 -16.99
N GLU A 226 -0.26 12.20 -16.83
CA GLU A 226 -1.60 11.68 -16.52
C GLU A 226 -1.88 11.61 -14.99
N GLN A 227 -0.99 12.12 -14.13
CA GLN A 227 -1.15 12.09 -12.67
C GLN A 227 -2.09 13.15 -12.09
N ASN A 228 -2.70 14.01 -12.92
CA ASN A 228 -3.61 15.04 -12.45
C ASN A 228 -5.06 14.54 -12.46
N HIS A 229 -5.76 14.56 -11.31
CA HIS A 229 -7.13 14.04 -11.21
C HIS A 229 -8.16 14.69 -12.17
N ALA A 230 -7.96 15.96 -12.56
CA ALA A 230 -8.93 16.71 -13.38
C ALA A 230 -8.78 16.45 -14.88
N ARG A 231 -7.57 16.11 -15.34
CA ARG A 231 -7.25 15.98 -16.77
C ARG A 231 -6.58 14.66 -17.16
N GLY A 232 -6.14 13.88 -16.17
CA GLY A 232 -5.45 12.63 -16.37
C GLY A 232 -6.40 11.54 -16.84
N ASN A 233 -5.93 10.73 -17.77
CA ASN A 233 -6.63 9.60 -18.33
C ASN A 233 -6.26 8.30 -17.61
N ARG A 234 -7.03 7.24 -17.88
CA ARG A 234 -6.61 5.89 -17.51
C ARG A 234 -5.36 5.54 -18.31
N LEU A 235 -4.48 4.75 -17.71
CA LEU A 235 -3.29 4.23 -18.36
C LEU A 235 -3.36 2.71 -18.42
N ILE A 236 -2.81 2.12 -19.47
CA ILE A 236 -2.59 0.67 -19.55
C ILE A 236 -1.15 0.40 -19.98
N GLN A 237 -0.51 -0.58 -19.33
CA GLN A 237 0.82 -1.05 -19.72
C GLN A 237 0.86 -2.58 -19.69
N ASP A 238 1.31 -3.15 -20.80
CA ASP A 238 1.62 -4.57 -20.88
C ASP A 238 2.84 -4.91 -19.99
N GLN A 239 2.68 -5.86 -19.07
CA GLN A 239 3.71 -6.38 -18.18
C GLN A 239 4.15 -7.82 -18.55
N GLY A 240 3.77 -8.31 -19.73
CA GLY A 240 3.97 -9.67 -20.21
C GLY A 240 2.74 -10.54 -19.97
N ALA A 241 2.64 -11.16 -18.79
CA ALA A 241 1.50 -12.04 -18.48
C ALA A 241 0.19 -11.29 -18.22
N TRP A 242 0.28 -10.02 -17.85
CA TRP A 242 -0.84 -9.18 -17.45
C TRP A 242 -0.69 -7.78 -18.04
N ASN A 243 -1.80 -7.15 -18.36
CA ASN A 243 -1.88 -5.71 -18.52
C ASN A 243 -2.22 -5.08 -17.17
N VAL A 244 -1.45 -4.08 -16.75
CA VAL A 244 -1.77 -3.27 -15.58
C VAL A 244 -2.45 -1.99 -16.02
N VAL A 245 -3.63 -1.74 -15.47
CA VAL A 245 -4.43 -0.55 -15.73
C VAL A 245 -4.39 0.35 -14.51
N GLN A 246 -4.05 1.61 -14.69
CA GLN A 246 -4.21 2.66 -13.69
C GLN A 246 -5.47 3.46 -14.02
N ASN A 247 -6.42 3.51 -13.09
CA ASN A 247 -7.57 4.39 -13.19
C ASN A 247 -7.16 5.86 -13.00
N ARG A 248 -8.05 6.79 -13.33
CA ARG A 248 -7.80 8.22 -13.08
C ARG A 248 -7.44 8.44 -11.61
N PRO A 249 -6.50 9.35 -11.28
CA PRO A 249 -6.19 9.67 -9.89
C PRO A 249 -7.46 10.07 -9.12
N ALA A 250 -7.54 9.68 -7.85
CA ALA A 250 -8.62 10.14 -6.99
C ALA A 250 -8.58 11.66 -6.86
N ARG A 251 -9.75 12.29 -6.71
CA ARG A 251 -9.79 13.71 -6.40
C ARG A 251 -9.14 13.97 -5.03
N PRO A 252 -8.52 15.14 -4.82
CA PRO A 252 -8.13 15.57 -3.48
C PRO A 252 -9.33 15.57 -2.52
N LEU A 253 -9.03 15.37 -1.25
CA LEU A 253 -10.01 15.59 -0.19
C LEU A 253 -10.43 17.06 -0.19
N THR A 254 -11.71 17.30 0.07
CA THR A 254 -12.19 18.63 0.44
C THR A 254 -11.67 18.99 1.84
N GLU A 255 -11.66 20.27 2.19
CA GLU A 255 -11.31 20.74 3.53
C GLU A 255 -12.08 19.98 4.62
N LYS A 256 -13.41 19.86 4.49
CA LYS A 256 -14.26 19.12 5.43
C LYS A 256 -13.89 17.64 5.56
N GLU A 257 -13.47 17.00 4.48
CA GLU A 257 -13.04 15.60 4.51
C GLU A 257 -11.67 15.46 5.15
N MET A 258 -10.76 16.39 4.86
CA MET A 258 -9.44 16.46 5.48
C MET A 258 -9.59 16.69 6.99
N ASP A 259 -10.37 17.69 7.41
CA ASP A 259 -10.67 17.94 8.82
C ASP A 259 -11.24 16.70 9.50
N LYS A 260 -12.14 15.97 8.83
CA LYS A 260 -12.68 14.73 9.39
C LYS A 260 -11.58 13.68 9.60
N VAL A 261 -10.67 13.51 8.64
CA VAL A 261 -9.56 12.53 8.73
C VAL A 261 -8.62 12.89 9.89
N TYR A 262 -8.25 14.17 10.03
CA TYR A 262 -7.31 14.62 11.05
C TYR A 262 -7.92 14.72 12.46
N ASN A 263 -9.25 14.89 12.56
CA ASN A 263 -9.99 14.89 13.82
C ASN A 263 -10.44 13.50 14.31
N LEU A 264 -10.06 12.41 13.61
CA LEU A 264 -10.28 11.07 14.14
C LEU A 264 -9.57 10.88 15.50
N PRO A 265 -10.05 9.97 16.37
CA PRO A 265 -9.56 9.82 17.74
C PRO A 265 -8.22 9.07 17.80
N TYR A 266 -7.17 9.67 17.23
CA TYR A 266 -5.79 9.19 17.35
C TYR A 266 -5.28 9.39 18.78
N THR A 267 -4.57 8.40 19.32
CA THR A 267 -3.87 8.55 20.60
C THR A 267 -2.63 9.44 20.49
N ARG A 268 -2.13 9.65 19.27
CA ARG A 268 -0.88 10.36 18.96
C ARG A 268 0.33 9.73 19.67
N ALA A 269 0.27 8.43 19.89
CA ALA A 269 1.28 7.65 20.60
C ALA A 269 1.63 6.36 19.84
N ALA A 270 2.81 5.84 20.13
CA ALA A 270 3.17 4.48 19.76
C ALA A 270 2.39 3.48 20.64
N HIS A 271 2.24 2.24 20.18
CA HIS A 271 1.66 1.19 21.01
C HIS A 271 2.53 0.95 22.26
N PRO A 272 1.96 0.84 23.48
CA PRO A 272 2.74 0.65 24.73
C PRO A 272 3.64 -0.58 24.77
N CYS A 273 3.41 -1.57 23.89
CA CYS A 273 4.28 -2.74 23.80
C CYS A 273 5.71 -2.41 23.31
N TYR A 274 5.92 -1.20 22.81
CA TYR A 274 7.24 -0.73 22.37
C TYR A 274 8.00 0.04 23.46
N ASP A 275 7.40 0.27 24.63
CA ASP A 275 8.00 1.09 25.69
C ASP A 275 9.30 0.47 26.22
N GLU A 276 9.33 -0.85 26.43
CA GLU A 276 10.54 -1.57 26.87
C GLU A 276 11.66 -1.53 25.83
N ALA A 277 11.31 -1.39 24.55
CA ALA A 277 12.27 -1.22 23.45
C ALA A 277 12.75 0.23 23.32
N GLY A 278 12.24 1.18 24.10
CA GLY A 278 12.58 2.60 24.00
C GLY A 278 11.69 3.40 23.04
N GLY A 279 10.52 2.88 22.68
CA GLY A 279 9.54 3.54 21.82
C GLY A 279 9.88 3.48 20.33
N ILE A 280 9.28 4.38 19.53
CA ILE A 280 9.45 4.46 18.07
C ILE A 280 10.13 5.80 17.72
N PRO A 281 11.39 5.80 17.23
CA PRO A 281 12.13 7.04 16.97
C PRO A 281 11.41 8.00 16.01
N ALA A 282 10.75 7.50 14.97
CA ALA A 282 10.02 8.31 13.99
C ALA A 282 8.86 9.11 14.61
N LEU A 283 8.35 8.73 15.80
CA LEU A 283 7.33 9.50 16.49
C LEU A 283 7.89 10.77 17.14
N GLU A 284 9.16 10.78 17.57
CA GLU A 284 9.76 11.95 18.23
C GLU A 284 9.75 13.19 17.33
N GLU A 285 10.02 13.01 16.04
CA GLU A 285 10.05 14.09 15.05
C GLU A 285 8.67 14.74 14.83
N VAL A 286 7.60 13.97 15.00
CA VAL A 286 6.22 14.38 14.68
C VAL A 286 5.35 14.59 15.91
N ARG A 287 5.82 14.27 17.12
CA ARG A 287 5.04 14.31 18.38
C ARG A 287 4.33 15.64 18.63
N PHE A 288 4.99 16.74 18.29
CA PHE A 288 4.47 18.11 18.47
C PHE A 288 4.09 18.79 17.15
N SER A 289 4.04 18.04 16.05
CA SER A 289 3.59 18.59 14.78
C SER A 289 2.14 19.04 14.90
N ILE A 290 1.88 20.27 14.45
CA ILE A 290 0.53 20.79 14.29
C ILE A 290 -0.01 20.17 13.00
N THR A 291 -0.98 19.27 13.15
CA THR A 291 -1.71 18.65 12.04
C THR A 291 -3.15 19.11 12.04
#